data_AF-A0A645BI43-F1
#
_entry.id   AF-A0A645BI43-F1
#
_cell.length_a   1.000
_cell.length_b   1.000
_cell.length_c   1.000
_cell.angle_alpha   90.00
_cell.angle_beta   90.00
_cell.angle_gamma   90.00
#
_symmetry.space_group_name_H-M   'P 1'
#
loop_
_entity.id
_entity.type
_entity.pdbx_description
1 polymer ?
#
loop_
_entity_poly.entity_id
_entity_poly.type
_entity_poly.pdbx_seq_one_letter_code
_entity_poly.pdbx_strand_id
1 'polypeptide(L)' 'MAGTDIDEPEDLVELLIHGKGPAKDYIDQKFKLEVKKGRVGLVPL' A
#
# COMPACT_ATOMS: atom_id res chain seq x y z
N MET A 1 14.46 -13.39 -1.64
CA MET A 1 13.52 -12.27 -1.49
C MET A 1 13.61 -11.47 -2.77
N ALA A 2 12.53 -11.42 -3.56
CA ALA A 2 12.42 -10.37 -4.56
C ALA A 2 12.23 -9.06 -3.77
N GLY A 3 13.03 -8.03 -4.06
CA GLY A 3 12.71 -6.71 -3.54
C GLY A 3 11.46 -6.24 -4.27
N THR A 4 10.41 -5.85 -3.53
CA THR A 4 9.30 -5.11 -4.13
C THR A 4 9.86 -3.73 -4.45
N ASP A 5 10.10 -3.48 -5.74
CA ASP A 5 10.29 -2.12 -6.23
C ASP A 5 8.93 -1.40 -6.13
N ILE A 6 8.95 -0.13 -5.75
CA ILE A 6 7.75 0.69 -5.64
C ILE A 6 7.71 1.60 -6.86
N ASP A 7 7.01 1.19 -7.91
CA ASP A 7 6.87 1.95 -9.15
C ASP A 7 5.42 2.08 -9.64
N GLU A 8 4.53 1.19 -9.20
CA GLU A 8 3.10 1.23 -9.49
C GLU A 8 2.26 1.50 -8.22
N PRO A 9 1.04 2.08 -8.35
CA PRO A 9 0.15 2.29 -7.21
C PRO A 9 -0.19 1.00 -6.46
N GLU A 10 -0.30 -0.13 -7.16
CA GLU A 10 -0.61 -1.43 -6.60
C GLU A 10 0.44 -1.88 -5.57
N ASP A 11 1.71 -1.49 -5.72
CA ASP A 11 2.79 -1.86 -4.80
C ASP A 11 2.63 -1.20 -3.43
N LEU A 12 1.96 -0.05 -3.37
CA LEU A 12 1.64 0.60 -2.10
C LEU A 12 0.65 -0.23 -1.27
N VAL A 13 -0.11 -1.14 -1.89
CA VAL A 13 -0.93 -2.12 -1.16
C VAL A 13 -0.01 -3.06 -0.39
N GLU A 14 1.06 -3.57 -1.01
CA GLU A 14 2.03 -4.44 -0.35
C GLU A 14 2.77 -3.70 0.77
N LEU A 15 3.15 -2.44 0.54
CA LEU A 15 3.77 -1.59 1.56
C LEU A 15 2.86 -1.38 2.78
N LEU A 16 1.55 -1.15 2.58
CA LEU A 16 0.62 -0.96 3.69
C LEU A 16 0.34 -2.26 4.46
N ILE A 17 0.31 -3.41 3.78
CA ILE A 17 0.04 -4.71 4.42
C ILE A 17 1.28 -5.26 5.14
N HIS A 18 2.46 -5.16 4.52
CA HIS A 18 3.67 -5.86 4.99
C HIS A 18 4.82 -4.93 5.38
N GLY A 19 4.78 -3.67 4.95
CA GLY A 19 5.83 -2.69 5.23
C GLY A 19 5.88 -2.23 6.69
N LYS A 20 6.96 -1.51 7.00
CA LYS A 20 7.19 -0.87 8.30
C LYS A 20 8.11 0.34 8.14
N GLY A 21 8.07 1.24 9.12
CA GLY A 21 8.92 2.42 9.18
C GLY A 21 8.39 3.61 8.38
N PRO A 22 9.20 4.67 8.22
CA PRO A 22 8.72 5.99 7.81
C PRO A 22 8.01 6.03 6.45
N ALA A 23 8.40 5.17 5.51
CA ALA A 23 7.74 5.08 4.21
C ALA A 23 6.30 4.58 4.35
N LYS A 24 6.07 3.55 5.17
CA LYS A 24 4.72 3.07 5.47
C LYS A 24 3.92 4.16 6.19
N ASP A 25 4.50 4.76 7.22
CA ASP A 25 3.81 5.77 8.03
C ASP A 25 3.37 6.98 7.19
N TYR A 26 4.18 7.38 6.20
CA TYR A 26 3.85 8.46 5.28
C TYR A 26 2.68 8.13 4.35
N ILE A 27 2.61 6.89 3.84
CA ILE A 27 1.53 6.45 2.94
C ILE A 27 0.24 6.21 3.72
N ASP A 28 0.33 5.65 4.94
CA ASP A 28 -0.81 5.39 5.82
C ASP A 28 -1.56 6.67 6.25
N GLN A 29 -0.88 7.83 6.20
CA GLN A 29 -1.49 9.14 6.44
C GLN A 29 -2.21 9.75 5.23
N LYS A 30 -2.15 9.11 4.05
CA LYS A 30 -2.69 9.66 2.79
C LYS A 30 -3.69 8.74 2.10
N PHE A 31 -3.56 7.43 2.32
CA PHE A 31 -4.37 6.43 1.67
C PHE A 31 -4.84 5.39 2.68
N LYS A 32 -5.92 4.69 2.34
CA LYS A 32 -6.40 3.51 3.06
C LYS A 32 -6.66 2.37 2.09
N LEU A 33 -6.71 1.16 2.63
CA LEU A 33 -7.10 -0.02 1.88
C LEU A 33 -8.63 -0.12 1.80
N GLU A 34 -9.15 -0.39 0.60
CA GLU A 34 -10.55 -0.72 0.35
C GLU A 34 -10.64 -2.11 -0.29
N VAL A 35 -11.67 -2.88 0.07
CA VAL A 35 -11.98 -4.16 -0.59
C VAL A 35 -13.16 -3.96 -1.53
N LYS A 36 -12.95 -4.20 -2.83
CA LYS A 36 -13.98 -4.10 -3.87
C LYS A 36 -13.89 -5.28 -4.83
N LYS A 37 -15.04 -5.94 -5.07
CA LYS A 37 -15.11 -7.15 -5.92
C LYS A 37 -14.09 -8.24 -5.52
N GLY A 38 -13.85 -8.40 -4.22
CA GLY A 38 -12.91 -9.38 -3.68
C GLY A 38 -11.42 -9.04 -3.88
N ARG A 39 -11.10 -7.81 -4.32
CA ARG A 39 -9.72 -7.32 -4.46
C ARG A 39 -9.46 -6.18 -3.49
N VAL A 40 -8.26 -6.17 -2.92
CA VAL A 40 -7.76 -5.05 -2.12
C VAL A 40 -7.18 -4.01 -3.06
N GLY A 41 -7.50 -2.74 -2.84
CA GLY A 41 -6.91 -1.61 -3.56
C GLY A 41 -6.73 -0.41 -2.64
N LEU A 42 -6.16 0.66 -3.19
CA LEU A 42 -5.95 1.92 -2.48
C LEU A 42 -7.05 2.93 -2.83
N VAL A 43 -7.47 3.68 -1.83
CA VAL A 43 -8.25 4.90 -2.01
C VAL A 43 -7.63 6.03 -1.18
N PRO A 44 -7.68 7.30 -1.65
CA PRO A 44 -7.31 8.44 -0.82
C PRO A 44 -8.11 8.46 0.48
N LEU A 45 -7.48 8.94 1.55
CA LEU A 45 -8.16 9.22 2.82
C LEU A 45 -9.19 10.34 2.69
#